data_AF-A0A2D7PMT3-F1
#
_entry.id   AF-A0A2D7PMT3-F1
#
_cell.length_a   1.000
_cell.length_b   1.000
_cell.length_c   1.000
_cell.angle_alpha   90.00
_cell.angle_beta   90.00
_cell.angle_gamma   90.00
#
_symmetry.space_group_name_H-M   'P 1'
#
loop_
_entity.id
_entity.type
_entity.pdbx_description
1 polymer ?
#
loop_
_entity_poly.entity_id
_entity_poly.type
_entity_poly.pdbx_seq_one_letter_code
_entity_poly.pdbx_strand_id
1 'polypeptide(L)'
;MSLPERLENAAEALPADADQIRPANGDPQQLLVNLDGPAAERVLDWMMNHAPAEAGELAMAWLEAPLGLEVIAALDESSLPKAGRKVVRKVHHAARSRGLEIGPGAQSEGKVARLPDLEQAISAGYVSPLDPRGSRLVYLVESSPGGGAQVFEALLDPVRGLADFQVYRAGRRQVRDFVRDVTTRRGDYTAVEAGPDAVRALVTRTVECHPSDRPLPKSFAEWRRSLMISNPTGRTPGELVRAQLDGGQRPADVENVIVQAIQDREIGPWPPAPSKLEEVLVAVQAEVSEKPALGAAEWKIEFENRLMPLYAGEAADAYAERLDESAYVYWRGGQEEKARSCLAGANALRRTEGQENPAVQALVGVVAEALTQDLEKRLGAESPEGGGED
;
A
#
# COMPACT_ATOMS: atom_id res chain seq x y z
N MET A 1 -11.51 5.09 -46.60
CA MET A 1 -12.09 5.93 -47.65
C MET A 1 -11.55 7.33 -47.41
N SER A 2 -11.33 8.10 -48.48
CA SER A 2 -10.86 9.46 -48.36
C SER A 2 -11.99 10.39 -47.91
N LEU A 3 -11.67 11.57 -47.34
CA LEU A 3 -12.67 12.59 -47.01
C LEU A 3 -13.57 12.96 -48.22
N PRO A 4 -13.03 13.18 -49.45
CA PRO A 4 -13.84 13.39 -50.65
C PRO A 4 -14.87 12.28 -50.91
N GLU A 5 -14.47 11.01 -50.80
CA GLU A 5 -15.40 9.87 -50.99
C GLU A 5 -16.51 9.87 -49.94
N ARG A 6 -16.19 10.22 -48.69
CA ARG A 6 -17.20 10.31 -47.62
C ARG A 6 -18.16 11.47 -47.84
N LEU A 7 -17.66 12.59 -48.34
CA LEU A 7 -18.50 13.75 -48.67
C LEU A 7 -19.40 13.48 -49.87
N GLU A 8 -18.96 12.70 -50.88
CA GLU A 8 -19.88 12.27 -51.95
C GLU A 8 -20.99 11.37 -51.41
N ASN A 9 -20.66 10.41 -50.53
CA ASN A 9 -21.68 9.60 -49.86
C ASN A 9 -22.65 10.45 -49.02
N ALA A 10 -22.15 11.51 -48.37
CA ALA A 10 -22.99 12.47 -47.64
C ALA A 10 -23.91 13.24 -48.60
N ALA A 11 -23.41 13.66 -49.77
CA ALA A 11 -24.19 14.33 -50.80
C ALA A 11 -25.28 13.44 -51.39
N GLU A 12 -25.02 12.14 -51.56
CA GLU A 12 -26.04 11.16 -51.95
C GLU A 12 -27.12 10.99 -50.86
N ALA A 13 -26.72 10.97 -49.59
CA ALA A 13 -27.63 10.80 -48.46
C ALA A 13 -28.41 12.09 -48.08
N LEU A 14 -27.87 13.27 -48.42
CA LEU A 14 -28.42 14.59 -48.11
C LEU A 14 -28.70 15.36 -49.41
N PRO A 15 -29.71 14.96 -50.21
CA PRO A 15 -29.94 15.55 -51.54
C PRO A 15 -30.25 17.06 -51.50
N ALA A 16 -30.78 17.57 -50.39
CA ALA A 16 -31.03 19.00 -50.21
C ALA A 16 -29.73 19.83 -50.07
N ASP A 17 -28.64 19.21 -49.64
CA ASP A 17 -27.35 19.84 -49.38
C ASP A 17 -26.30 19.47 -50.45
N ALA A 18 -26.62 18.54 -51.36
CA ALA A 18 -25.70 17.95 -52.33
C ALA A 18 -25.02 18.99 -53.25
N ASP A 19 -25.77 20.00 -53.69
CA ASP A 19 -25.26 21.08 -54.55
C ASP A 19 -24.30 22.01 -53.83
N GLN A 20 -24.34 22.04 -52.48
CA GLN A 20 -23.39 22.78 -51.65
C GLN A 20 -22.14 21.93 -51.31
N ILE A 21 -22.31 20.61 -51.18
CA ILE A 21 -21.23 19.69 -50.82
C ILE A 21 -20.25 19.46 -51.98
N ARG A 22 -20.76 19.12 -53.17
CA ARG A 22 -19.92 18.68 -54.31
C ARG A 22 -18.89 19.72 -54.79
N PRO A 23 -19.20 21.03 -54.86
CA PRO A 23 -18.24 22.02 -55.35
C PRO A 23 -16.98 22.15 -54.47
N ALA A 24 -17.02 21.69 -53.22
CA ALA A 24 -15.86 21.73 -52.33
C ALA A 24 -14.77 20.71 -52.71
N ASN A 25 -15.11 19.67 -53.49
CA ASN A 25 -14.19 18.63 -53.95
C ASN A 25 -13.27 18.07 -52.83
N GLY A 26 -13.81 17.93 -51.62
CA GLY A 26 -13.10 17.40 -50.45
C GLY A 26 -12.27 18.40 -49.65
N ASP A 27 -12.25 19.69 -49.99
CA ASP A 27 -11.61 20.73 -49.19
C ASP A 27 -12.52 21.11 -47.99
N PRO A 28 -12.07 20.90 -46.73
CA PRO A 28 -12.85 21.23 -45.54
C PRO A 28 -13.28 22.69 -45.45
N GLN A 29 -12.41 23.63 -45.82
CA GLN A 29 -12.68 25.06 -45.67
C GLN A 29 -13.63 25.55 -46.76
N GLN A 30 -13.40 25.10 -48.00
CA GLN A 30 -14.32 25.42 -49.10
C GLN A 30 -15.71 24.82 -48.83
N LEU A 31 -15.78 23.63 -48.23
CA LEU A 31 -17.05 23.03 -47.84
C LEU A 31 -17.81 23.89 -46.82
N LEU A 32 -17.14 24.37 -45.78
CA LEU A 32 -17.76 25.23 -44.77
C LEU A 32 -18.22 26.57 -45.36
N VAL A 33 -17.51 27.11 -46.34
CA VAL A 33 -17.89 28.34 -47.05
C VAL A 33 -19.13 28.12 -47.93
N ASN A 34 -19.27 26.93 -48.53
CA ASN A 34 -20.39 26.61 -49.41
C ASN A 34 -21.68 26.27 -48.65
N LEU A 35 -21.56 25.76 -47.42
CA LEU A 35 -22.68 25.33 -46.60
C LEU A 35 -23.22 26.50 -45.77
N ASP A 36 -24.56 26.63 -45.71
CA ASP A 36 -25.17 27.40 -44.62
C ASP A 36 -25.02 26.67 -43.27
N GLY A 37 -25.23 27.37 -42.15
CA GLY A 37 -25.09 26.79 -40.81
C GLY A 37 -25.89 25.49 -40.60
N PRO A 38 -27.20 25.48 -40.91
CA PRO A 38 -28.00 24.25 -40.82
C PRO A 38 -27.50 23.11 -41.71
N ALA A 39 -27.02 23.38 -42.92
CA ALA A 39 -26.45 22.37 -43.81
C ALA A 39 -25.12 21.82 -43.25
N ALA A 40 -24.26 22.69 -42.71
CA ALA A 40 -23.02 22.29 -42.05
C ALA A 40 -23.27 21.38 -40.84
N GLU A 41 -24.27 21.69 -40.02
CA GLU A 41 -24.70 20.82 -38.90
C GLU A 41 -25.16 19.45 -39.39
N ARG A 42 -26.05 19.39 -40.40
CA ARG A 42 -26.54 18.12 -40.96
C ARG A 42 -25.42 17.27 -41.55
N VAL A 43 -24.51 17.89 -42.31
CA VAL A 43 -23.36 17.21 -42.91
C VAL A 43 -22.44 16.66 -41.82
N LEU A 44 -22.12 17.46 -40.80
CA LEU A 44 -21.23 17.02 -39.73
C LEU A 44 -21.87 15.93 -38.86
N ASP A 45 -23.15 16.05 -38.52
CA ASP A 45 -23.89 15.01 -37.79
C ASP A 45 -23.94 13.69 -38.58
N TRP A 46 -24.26 13.75 -39.88
CA TRP A 46 -24.25 12.57 -40.73
C TRP A 46 -22.86 11.92 -40.77
N MET A 47 -21.80 12.72 -40.92
CA MET A 47 -20.40 12.27 -40.91
C MET A 47 -20.03 11.61 -39.57
N MET A 48 -20.45 12.17 -38.43
CA MET A 48 -20.20 11.58 -37.10
C MET A 48 -20.87 10.22 -36.92
N ASN A 49 -22.04 10.02 -37.55
CA ASN A 49 -22.79 8.77 -37.52
C ASN A 49 -22.18 7.69 -38.44
N HIS A 50 -21.67 8.06 -39.61
CA HIS A 50 -21.31 7.10 -40.67
C HIS A 50 -19.79 6.97 -40.93
N ALA A 51 -19.01 8.02 -40.67
CA ALA A 51 -17.59 8.12 -40.97
C ALA A 51 -16.83 8.95 -39.90
N PRO A 52 -16.80 8.48 -38.63
CA PRO A 52 -16.32 9.30 -37.51
C PRO A 52 -14.85 9.70 -37.60
N ALA A 53 -14.00 8.92 -38.28
CA ALA A 53 -12.59 9.28 -38.43
C ALA A 53 -12.44 10.53 -39.33
N GLU A 54 -13.08 10.51 -40.50
CA GLU A 54 -13.12 11.59 -41.47
C GLU A 54 -13.91 12.80 -40.94
N ALA A 55 -14.98 12.57 -40.16
CA ALA A 55 -15.71 13.61 -39.44
C ALA A 55 -14.81 14.37 -38.46
N GLY A 56 -13.88 13.66 -37.81
CA GLY A 56 -12.90 14.25 -36.91
C GLY A 56 -11.87 15.11 -37.63
N GLU A 57 -11.45 14.72 -38.83
CA GLU A 57 -10.60 15.54 -39.69
C GLU A 57 -11.32 16.82 -40.12
N LEU A 58 -12.55 16.70 -40.60
CA LEU A 58 -13.40 17.81 -41.01
C LEU A 58 -13.64 18.79 -39.86
N ALA A 59 -14.07 18.31 -38.69
CA ALA A 59 -14.32 19.14 -37.52
C ALA A 59 -13.05 19.85 -37.01
N MET A 60 -11.88 19.21 -37.07
CA MET A 60 -10.62 19.83 -36.65
C MET A 60 -10.21 20.98 -37.57
N ALA A 61 -10.46 20.86 -38.88
CA ALA A 61 -10.24 21.95 -39.83
C ALA A 61 -11.21 23.12 -39.57
N TRP A 62 -12.47 22.82 -39.26
CA TRP A 62 -13.51 23.81 -38.98
C TRP A 62 -13.29 24.62 -37.68
N LEU A 63 -12.44 24.15 -36.76
CA LEU A 63 -12.08 24.92 -35.55
C LEU A 63 -11.45 26.29 -35.85
N GLU A 64 -10.92 26.49 -37.05
CA GLU A 64 -10.27 27.75 -37.45
C GLU A 64 -11.27 28.83 -37.91
N ALA A 65 -12.53 28.46 -38.11
CA ALA A 65 -13.59 29.35 -38.61
C ALA A 65 -14.69 29.55 -37.54
N PRO A 66 -15.21 30.78 -37.35
CA PRO A 66 -16.28 31.04 -36.39
C PRO A 66 -17.54 30.18 -36.62
N LEU A 67 -17.99 30.06 -37.88
CA LEU A 67 -19.13 29.20 -38.23
C LEU A 67 -18.88 27.73 -37.88
N GLY A 68 -17.65 27.27 -38.04
CA GLY A 68 -17.26 25.89 -37.71
C GLY A 68 -17.35 25.61 -36.22
N LEU A 69 -16.97 26.57 -35.38
CA LEU A 69 -17.12 26.47 -33.93
C LEU A 69 -18.60 26.41 -33.51
N GLU A 70 -19.45 27.22 -34.13
CA GLU A 70 -20.90 27.20 -33.89
C GLU A 70 -21.51 25.84 -34.25
N VAL A 71 -21.17 25.31 -35.43
CA VAL A 71 -21.64 24.00 -35.90
C VAL A 71 -21.18 22.87 -34.97
N ILE A 72 -19.91 22.89 -34.53
CA ILE A 72 -19.40 21.89 -33.59
C ILE A 72 -20.10 22.00 -32.23
N ALA A 73 -20.38 23.22 -31.77
CA ALA A 73 -21.09 23.47 -30.51
C ALA A 73 -22.53 22.96 -30.54
N ALA A 74 -23.18 22.97 -31.71
CA ALA A 74 -24.56 22.56 -31.90
C ALA A 74 -24.77 21.04 -31.91
N LEU A 75 -23.71 20.23 -32.04
CA LEU A 75 -23.83 18.77 -32.09
C LEU A 75 -24.34 18.19 -30.76
N ASP A 76 -25.45 17.45 -30.83
CA ASP A 76 -25.96 16.67 -29.69
C ASP A 76 -25.14 15.39 -29.50
N GLU A 77 -24.26 15.37 -28.49
CA GLU A 77 -23.46 14.18 -28.19
C GLU A 77 -24.33 12.95 -27.86
N SER A 78 -25.56 13.13 -27.37
CA SER A 78 -26.41 12.03 -26.92
C SER A 78 -27.03 11.22 -28.07
N SER A 79 -27.21 11.84 -29.24
CA SER A 79 -27.73 11.19 -30.46
C SER A 79 -26.67 10.35 -31.18
N LEU A 80 -25.39 10.60 -30.92
CA LEU A 80 -24.28 10.00 -31.67
C LEU A 80 -23.88 8.59 -31.19
N PRO A 81 -23.41 7.71 -32.09
CA PRO A 81 -22.80 6.43 -31.72
C PRO A 81 -21.52 6.63 -30.91
N LYS A 82 -21.08 5.60 -30.19
CA LYS A 82 -19.88 5.64 -29.32
C LYS A 82 -18.64 6.20 -30.04
N ALA A 83 -18.46 5.90 -31.32
CA ALA A 83 -17.35 6.39 -32.12
C ALA A 83 -17.45 7.91 -32.37
N GLY A 84 -18.60 8.41 -32.82
CA GLY A 84 -18.87 9.84 -33.00
C GLY A 84 -18.71 10.64 -31.70
N ARG A 85 -19.25 10.14 -30.58
CA ARG A 85 -19.07 10.77 -29.25
C ARG A 85 -17.60 10.93 -28.86
N LYS A 86 -16.76 9.94 -29.18
CA LYS A 86 -15.31 10.00 -28.91
C LYS A 86 -14.66 11.11 -29.73
N VAL A 87 -15.11 11.33 -30.96
CA VAL A 87 -14.58 12.36 -31.86
C VAL A 87 -15.00 13.75 -31.38
N VAL A 88 -16.28 13.98 -31.08
CA VAL A 88 -16.79 15.26 -30.53
C VAL A 88 -16.02 15.65 -29.27
N ARG A 89 -15.85 14.72 -28.31
CA ARG A 89 -15.04 14.98 -27.09
C ARG A 89 -13.59 15.36 -27.40
N LYS A 90 -12.98 14.72 -28.39
CA LYS A 90 -11.61 15.02 -28.82
C LYS A 90 -11.52 16.42 -29.43
N VAL A 91 -12.47 16.80 -30.29
CA VAL A 91 -12.55 18.12 -30.91
C VAL A 91 -12.81 19.21 -29.86
N HIS A 92 -13.75 18.99 -28.92
CA HIS A 92 -13.99 19.90 -27.80
C HIS A 92 -12.77 20.08 -26.90
N HIS A 93 -11.99 19.01 -26.67
CA HIS A 93 -10.73 19.12 -25.95
C HIS A 93 -9.70 19.94 -26.74
N ALA A 94 -9.56 19.70 -28.04
CA ALA A 94 -8.64 20.42 -28.90
C ALA A 94 -8.96 21.93 -28.95
N ALA A 95 -10.24 22.29 -29.09
CA ALA A 95 -10.69 23.68 -29.05
C ALA A 95 -10.34 24.37 -27.73
N ARG A 96 -10.65 23.72 -26.58
CA ARG A 96 -10.28 24.24 -25.26
C ARG A 96 -8.78 24.41 -25.08
N SER A 97 -7.98 23.46 -25.57
CA SER A 97 -6.52 23.57 -25.50
C SER A 97 -5.95 24.71 -26.36
N ARG A 98 -6.71 25.17 -27.37
CA ARG A 98 -6.39 26.35 -28.19
C ARG A 98 -7.00 27.65 -27.66
N GLY A 99 -7.71 27.61 -26.53
CA GLY A 99 -8.40 28.78 -25.98
C GLY A 99 -9.65 29.20 -26.77
N LEU A 100 -10.21 28.32 -27.59
CA LEU A 100 -11.44 28.57 -28.33
C LEU A 100 -12.64 28.21 -27.46
N GLU A 101 -13.57 29.16 -27.29
CA GLU A 101 -14.84 28.94 -26.62
C GLU A 101 -15.84 28.30 -27.60
N ILE A 102 -16.34 27.10 -27.25
CA ILE A 102 -17.37 26.40 -28.03
C ILE A 102 -18.71 26.62 -27.31
N GLY A 103 -19.60 27.43 -27.92
CA GLY A 103 -21.01 27.59 -27.55
C GLY A 103 -21.39 28.94 -26.92
N PRO A 104 -22.65 29.40 -27.13
CA PRO A 104 -23.13 30.68 -26.62
C PRO A 104 -23.49 30.61 -25.14
N GLY A 105 -22.83 31.42 -24.31
CA GLY A 105 -23.39 31.86 -23.03
C GLY A 105 -23.33 30.87 -21.86
N ALA A 106 -22.72 29.70 -22.01
CA ALA A 106 -22.16 29.01 -20.85
C ALA A 106 -20.88 29.74 -20.46
N GLN A 107 -21.03 30.91 -19.81
CA GLN A 107 -20.20 31.15 -18.65
C GLN A 107 -20.34 29.86 -17.85
N SER A 108 -19.36 28.96 -17.96
CA SER A 108 -19.19 28.00 -16.89
C SER A 108 -19.05 28.94 -15.70
N GLU A 109 -20.08 29.04 -14.86
CA GLU A 109 -19.90 29.47 -13.48
C GLU A 109 -18.60 28.82 -13.11
N GLY A 110 -17.55 29.62 -12.94
CA GLY A 110 -16.22 29.08 -12.75
C GLY A 110 -16.43 28.06 -11.67
N LYS A 111 -16.28 26.77 -12.02
CA LYS A 111 -16.26 25.73 -11.01
C LYS A 111 -14.96 26.06 -10.31
N VAL A 112 -15.05 27.01 -9.37
CA VAL A 112 -14.21 27.12 -8.19
C VAL A 112 -14.06 25.67 -7.85
N ALA A 113 -12.85 25.14 -8.06
CA ALA A 113 -12.58 23.74 -7.87
C ALA A 113 -13.14 23.45 -6.49
N ARG A 114 -14.33 22.84 -6.42
CA ARG A 114 -14.95 22.53 -5.14
C ARG A 114 -13.91 21.61 -4.57
N LEU A 115 -13.23 22.10 -3.53
CA LEU A 115 -12.35 21.27 -2.73
C LEU A 115 -13.11 19.96 -2.56
N PRO A 116 -12.53 18.82 -3.00
CA PRO A 116 -13.23 17.55 -2.91
C PRO A 116 -13.82 17.46 -1.51
N ASP A 117 -15.12 17.16 -1.42
CA ASP A 117 -15.84 17.09 -0.16
C ASP A 117 -14.94 16.43 0.88
N LEU A 118 -14.77 17.05 2.05
CA LEU A 118 -13.87 16.56 3.09
C LEU A 118 -14.19 15.09 3.44
N GLU A 119 -15.45 14.68 3.25
CA GLU A 119 -15.96 13.31 3.40
C GLU A 119 -15.42 12.31 2.35
N GLN A 120 -14.85 12.79 1.24
CA GLN A 120 -14.21 11.96 0.20
C GLN A 120 -12.68 11.86 0.35
N ALA A 121 -12.09 12.50 1.36
CA ALA A 121 -10.69 12.34 1.66
C ALA A 121 -10.46 10.92 2.22
N ILE A 122 -9.97 10.01 1.36
CA ILE A 122 -9.50 8.70 1.80
C ILE A 122 -8.25 8.96 2.65
N SER A 123 -8.37 8.73 3.97
CA SER A 123 -7.26 8.64 4.89
C SER A 123 -7.43 7.39 5.74
N ALA A 124 -6.51 6.44 5.62
CA ALA A 124 -6.56 5.18 6.35
C ALA A 124 -5.16 4.68 6.67
N GLY A 125 -5.02 3.95 7.76
CA GLY A 125 -3.75 3.34 8.18
C GLY A 125 -3.93 1.87 8.50
N TYR A 126 -2.97 1.04 8.09
CA TYR A 126 -2.98 -0.41 8.31
C TYR A 126 -1.62 -0.88 8.81
N VAL A 127 -1.62 -1.93 9.62
CA VAL A 127 -0.40 -2.57 10.14
C VAL A 127 -0.49 -4.08 9.93
N SER A 128 0.61 -4.70 9.50
CA SER A 128 0.74 -6.15 9.49
C SER A 128 1.04 -6.69 10.89
N PRO A 129 0.83 -7.99 11.12
CA PRO A 129 1.47 -8.71 12.22
C PRO A 129 2.99 -8.53 12.18
N LEU A 130 3.61 -8.67 13.35
CA LEU A 130 5.08 -8.71 13.45
C LEU A 130 5.58 -10.05 12.89
N ASP A 131 6.61 -9.98 12.07
CA ASP A 131 7.29 -11.17 11.56
C ASP A 131 8.12 -11.85 12.68
N PRO A 132 8.70 -13.05 12.42
CA PRO A 132 9.54 -13.75 13.37
C PRO A 132 10.76 -12.97 13.89
N ARG A 133 11.18 -11.91 13.20
CA ARG A 133 12.28 -11.00 13.60
C ARG A 133 11.77 -9.73 14.31
N GLY A 134 10.46 -9.55 14.41
CA GLY A 134 9.82 -8.38 14.99
C GLY A 134 9.71 -7.20 14.01
N SER A 135 9.94 -7.41 12.71
CA SER A 135 9.67 -6.40 11.69
C SER A 135 8.20 -6.42 11.28
N ARG A 136 7.70 -5.33 10.70
CA ARG A 136 6.33 -5.26 10.17
C ARG A 136 6.21 -4.30 9.01
N LEU A 137 5.23 -4.58 8.15
CA LEU A 137 4.77 -3.66 7.14
C LEU A 137 3.69 -2.75 7.70
N VAL A 138 3.75 -1.47 7.33
CA VAL A 138 2.68 -0.52 7.61
C VAL A 138 2.29 0.18 6.32
N TYR A 139 1.00 0.48 6.20
CA TYR A 139 0.43 1.14 5.05
C TYR A 139 -0.30 2.39 5.49
N LEU A 140 0.00 3.52 4.86
CA LEU A 140 -0.75 4.76 5.02
C LEU A 140 -1.34 5.15 3.67
N VAL A 141 -2.64 5.38 3.62
CA VAL A 141 -3.37 5.79 2.42
C VAL A 141 -3.82 7.22 2.60
N GLU A 142 -3.52 8.08 1.63
CA GLU A 142 -3.93 9.48 1.62
C GLU A 142 -4.52 9.88 0.26
N SER A 143 -5.38 10.89 0.24
CA SER A 143 -5.88 11.45 -1.02
C SER A 143 -4.83 12.34 -1.67
N SER A 144 -4.69 12.24 -3.00
CA SER A 144 -3.76 13.07 -3.76
C SER A 144 -4.46 14.36 -4.25
N PRO A 145 -3.80 15.53 -4.20
CA PRO A 145 -4.37 16.80 -4.69
C PRO A 145 -4.78 16.77 -6.17
N GLY A 146 -4.08 15.99 -7.00
CA GLY A 146 -4.39 15.81 -8.43
C GLY A 146 -5.51 14.80 -8.73
N GLY A 147 -6.25 14.34 -7.71
CA GLY A 147 -7.16 13.21 -7.80
C GLY A 147 -6.45 11.86 -7.62
N GLY A 148 -7.22 10.83 -7.29
CA GLY A 148 -6.68 9.52 -6.90
C GLY A 148 -6.29 9.44 -5.43
N ALA A 149 -5.37 8.54 -5.12
CA ALA A 149 -4.82 8.35 -3.78
C ALA A 149 -3.34 7.92 -3.84
N GLN A 150 -2.63 8.18 -2.75
CA GLN A 150 -1.25 7.78 -2.52
C GLN A 150 -1.23 6.70 -1.45
N VAL A 151 -0.37 5.70 -1.62
CA VAL A 151 -0.12 4.65 -0.65
C VAL A 151 1.34 4.72 -0.26
N PHE A 152 1.60 4.94 1.02
CA PHE A 152 2.92 4.83 1.61
C PHE A 152 3.03 3.44 2.22
N GLU A 153 4.03 2.68 1.78
CA GLU A 153 4.37 1.37 2.34
C GLU A 153 5.71 1.51 3.04
N ALA A 154 5.80 1.08 4.30
CA ALA A 154 7.02 1.15 5.07
C ALA A 154 7.29 -0.18 5.78
N LEU A 155 8.55 -0.63 5.72
CA LEU A 155 9.03 -1.77 6.49
C LEU A 155 9.73 -1.24 7.74
N LEU A 156 9.10 -1.46 8.89
CA LEU A 156 9.61 -1.06 10.20
C LEU A 156 10.33 -2.24 10.84
N ASP A 157 11.57 -2.04 11.23
CA ASP A 157 12.40 -3.04 11.88
C ASP A 157 12.92 -2.47 13.21
N PRO A 158 12.78 -3.19 14.34
CA PRO A 158 13.13 -2.67 15.66
C PRO A 158 14.65 -2.45 15.83
N VAL A 159 15.49 -3.18 15.10
CA VAL A 159 16.96 -3.05 15.18
C VAL A 159 17.49 -2.11 14.11
N ARG A 160 16.90 -2.19 12.91
CA ARG A 160 17.37 -1.47 11.71
C ARG A 160 16.65 -0.13 11.51
N GLY A 161 15.64 0.19 12.33
CA GLY A 161 14.75 1.33 12.16
C GLY A 161 13.90 1.21 10.89
N LEU A 162 13.74 2.31 10.15
CA LEU A 162 13.03 2.31 8.86
C LEU A 162 13.85 1.60 7.78
N ALA A 163 13.52 0.34 7.50
CA ALA A 163 14.30 -0.53 6.62
C ALA A 163 14.01 -0.32 5.13
N ASP A 164 12.75 -0.07 4.77
CA ASP A 164 12.31 0.27 3.42
C ASP A 164 11.13 1.25 3.46
N PHE A 165 10.96 2.04 2.39
CA PHE A 165 9.87 2.98 2.24
C PHE A 165 9.53 3.18 0.76
N GLN A 166 8.28 2.94 0.37
CA GLN A 166 7.82 3.08 -1.01
C GLN A 166 6.55 3.93 -1.06
N VAL A 167 6.40 4.69 -2.15
CA VAL A 167 5.23 5.54 -2.37
C VAL A 167 4.62 5.21 -3.72
N TYR A 168 3.38 4.77 -3.70
CA TYR A 168 2.61 4.47 -4.91
C TYR A 168 1.53 5.52 -5.11
N ARG A 169 1.32 5.93 -6.35
CA ARG A 169 0.21 6.82 -6.73
C ARG A 169 -0.69 6.06 -7.69
N ALA A 170 -1.98 5.98 -7.38
CA ALA A 170 -2.91 5.21 -8.18
C ALA A 170 -4.33 5.79 -8.14
N GLY A 171 -5.19 5.34 -9.05
CA GLY A 171 -6.61 5.70 -9.01
C GLY A 171 -7.29 5.11 -7.76
N ARG A 172 -8.34 5.76 -7.25
CA ARG A 172 -9.07 5.33 -6.04
C ARG A 172 -9.50 3.86 -6.09
N ARG A 173 -9.87 3.35 -7.27
CA ARG A 173 -10.22 1.94 -7.48
C ARG A 173 -9.03 1.01 -7.24
N GLN A 174 -7.88 1.31 -7.84
CA GLN A 174 -6.65 0.52 -7.66
C GLN A 174 -6.19 0.51 -6.21
N VAL A 175 -6.25 1.66 -5.53
CA VAL A 175 -5.92 1.74 -4.09
C VAL A 175 -6.90 0.92 -3.26
N ARG A 176 -8.20 0.96 -3.55
CA ARG A 176 -9.19 0.11 -2.87
C ARG A 176 -8.94 -1.37 -3.11
N ASP A 177 -8.57 -1.75 -4.33
CA ASP A 177 -8.24 -3.13 -4.68
C ASP A 177 -6.96 -3.59 -3.95
N PHE A 178 -5.95 -2.72 -3.84
CA PHE A 178 -4.73 -2.96 -3.05
C PHE A 178 -5.02 -3.11 -1.55
N VAL A 179 -5.78 -2.19 -0.96
CA VAL A 179 -6.18 -2.25 0.45
C VAL A 179 -6.93 -3.55 0.72
N ARG A 180 -7.90 -3.89 -0.15
CA ARG A 180 -8.62 -5.16 -0.04
C ARG A 180 -7.66 -6.35 -0.11
N ASP A 181 -6.68 -6.35 -1.01
CA ASP A 181 -5.68 -7.43 -1.09
C ASP A 181 -4.92 -7.59 0.23
N VAL A 182 -4.35 -6.53 0.78
CA VAL A 182 -3.54 -6.62 2.02
C VAL A 182 -4.38 -6.95 3.26
N THR A 183 -5.67 -6.62 3.28
CA THR A 183 -6.58 -6.94 4.40
C THR A 183 -7.34 -8.27 4.23
N THR A 184 -7.33 -8.87 3.04
CA THR A 184 -8.07 -10.14 2.78
C THR A 184 -7.19 -11.31 2.37
N ARG A 185 -5.89 -11.09 2.12
CA ARG A 185 -4.93 -12.17 1.94
C ARG A 185 -5.09 -13.18 3.07
N ARG A 186 -5.44 -14.42 2.73
CA ARG A 186 -5.45 -15.51 3.69
C ARG A 186 -4.00 -15.86 4.05
N GLY A 187 -3.64 -15.68 5.31
CA GLY A 187 -2.33 -16.06 5.84
C GLY A 187 -1.87 -15.19 6.99
N ASP A 188 -0.70 -15.51 7.52
CA ASP A 188 -0.14 -14.99 8.77
C ASP A 188 0.24 -13.50 8.73
N TYR A 189 0.06 -12.84 7.57
CA TYR A 189 0.43 -11.45 7.34
C TYR A 189 -0.76 -10.57 6.92
N THR A 190 -1.98 -10.92 7.36
CA THR A 190 -3.18 -10.13 7.06
C THR A 190 -3.12 -8.80 7.81
N ALA A 191 -3.10 -7.68 7.07
CA ALA A 191 -3.03 -6.35 7.69
C ALA A 191 -4.37 -5.97 8.33
N VAL A 192 -4.28 -5.31 9.49
CA VAL A 192 -5.45 -4.78 10.22
C VAL A 192 -5.46 -3.26 10.18
N GLU A 193 -6.65 -2.66 10.18
CA GLU A 193 -6.80 -1.21 10.21
C GLU A 193 -6.40 -0.66 11.59
N ALA A 194 -5.47 0.29 11.59
CA ALA A 194 -4.92 0.99 12.76
C ALA A 194 -5.30 2.48 12.86
N GLY A 195 -5.84 3.04 11.76
CA GLY A 195 -6.02 4.47 11.61
C GLY A 195 -4.71 5.17 11.22
N PRO A 196 -4.80 6.30 10.48
CA PRO A 196 -3.63 6.98 9.94
C PRO A 196 -2.68 7.52 11.02
N ASP A 197 -3.23 8.07 12.11
CA ASP A 197 -2.42 8.69 13.18
C ASP A 197 -1.58 7.65 13.93
N ALA A 198 -2.12 6.44 14.15
CA ALA A 198 -1.38 5.38 14.81
C ALA A 198 -0.22 4.88 13.95
N VAL A 199 -0.42 4.76 12.64
CA VAL A 199 0.64 4.43 11.68
C VAL A 199 1.71 5.52 11.65
N ARG A 200 1.32 6.80 11.64
CA ARG A 200 2.28 7.91 11.70
C ARG A 200 3.07 7.91 13.00
N ALA A 201 2.42 7.72 14.15
CA ALA A 201 3.09 7.64 15.45
C ALA A 201 4.14 6.53 15.44
N LEU A 202 3.79 5.39 14.87
CA LEU A 202 4.67 4.25 14.75
C LEU A 202 5.89 4.49 13.85
N VAL A 203 5.67 5.03 12.65
CA VAL A 203 6.76 5.44 11.75
C VAL A 203 7.66 6.48 12.42
N THR A 204 7.07 7.43 13.15
CA THR A 204 7.81 8.51 13.84
C THR A 204 8.76 7.92 14.87
N ARG A 205 8.28 7.06 15.77
CA ARG A 205 9.13 6.39 16.77
C ARG A 205 10.22 5.53 16.14
N THR A 206 9.89 4.79 15.08
CA THR A 206 10.89 4.00 14.34
C THR A 206 11.99 4.86 13.73
N VAL A 207 11.66 6.09 13.29
CA VAL A 207 12.63 7.04 12.73
C VAL A 207 13.44 7.72 13.84
N GLU A 208 12.85 8.01 14.99
CA GLU A 208 13.55 8.54 16.17
C GLU A 208 14.59 7.55 16.71
N CYS A 209 14.29 6.26 16.66
CA CYS A 209 15.22 5.18 17.03
C CYS A 209 16.08 4.69 15.85
N HIS A 210 16.08 5.38 14.70
CA HIS A 210 16.85 4.92 13.53
C HIS A 210 18.36 5.01 13.82
N PRO A 211 19.14 3.94 13.57
CA PRO A 211 20.59 3.96 13.78
C PRO A 211 21.28 5.06 12.96
N SER A 212 22.14 5.87 13.58
CA SER A 212 22.79 7.01 12.93
C SER A 212 23.84 6.62 11.89
N ASP A 213 24.34 5.39 11.94
CA ASP A 213 25.29 4.80 11.00
C ASP A 213 24.61 4.31 9.71
N ARG A 214 23.27 4.30 9.67
CA ARG A 214 22.48 3.89 8.52
C ARG A 214 21.76 5.08 7.88
N PRO A 215 21.82 5.24 6.55
CA PRO A 215 21.02 6.25 5.87
C PRO A 215 19.54 5.84 5.83
N LEU A 216 18.65 6.80 6.09
CA LEU A 216 17.21 6.64 5.83
C LEU A 216 16.95 6.37 4.35
N PRO A 217 15.88 5.62 4.00
CA PRO A 217 15.48 5.44 2.60
C PRO A 217 15.28 6.79 1.88
N LYS A 218 15.82 6.90 0.65
CA LYS A 218 15.77 8.16 -0.12
C LYS A 218 14.34 8.67 -0.33
N SER A 219 13.43 7.75 -0.65
CA SER A 219 11.99 8.00 -0.77
C SER A 219 11.39 8.55 0.52
N PHE A 220 11.78 8.04 1.68
CA PHE A 220 11.32 8.59 2.96
C PHE A 220 11.78 10.03 3.15
N ALA A 221 13.06 10.33 2.84
CA ALA A 221 13.59 11.69 2.97
C ALA A 221 12.83 12.71 2.10
N GLU A 222 12.42 12.32 0.89
CA GLU A 222 11.59 13.14 0.00
C GLU A 222 10.20 13.41 0.59
N TRP A 223 9.60 12.39 1.21
CA TRP A 223 8.19 12.40 1.61
C TRP A 223 7.93 12.70 3.10
N ARG A 224 8.97 12.78 3.92
CA ARG A 224 8.86 13.00 5.38
C ARG A 224 8.00 14.20 5.76
N ARG A 225 8.08 15.31 5.00
CA ARG A 225 7.28 16.51 5.24
C ARG A 225 5.79 16.27 4.97
N SER A 226 5.47 15.55 3.90
CA SER A 226 4.08 15.22 3.52
C SER A 226 3.43 14.30 4.54
N LEU A 227 4.20 13.39 5.15
CA LEU A 227 3.71 12.52 6.22
C LEU A 227 3.37 13.24 7.53
N MET A 228 3.60 14.57 7.63
CA MET A 228 3.36 15.36 8.85
C MET A 228 3.93 14.73 10.12
N ILE A 229 5.06 14.03 10.01
CA ILE A 229 5.78 13.37 11.11
C ILE A 229 6.24 14.38 12.19
N SER A 230 6.09 15.67 11.94
CA SER A 230 6.43 16.76 12.85
C SER A 230 5.54 16.85 14.10
N ASN A 231 4.41 16.13 14.19
CA ASN A 231 3.55 16.15 15.38
C ASN A 231 3.35 14.72 15.95
N PRO A 232 4.27 14.23 16.79
CA PRO A 232 4.31 12.85 17.29
C PRO A 232 3.21 12.53 18.33
N THR A 233 2.18 13.35 18.47
CA THR A 233 1.20 13.23 19.57
C THR A 233 0.21 12.06 19.42
N GLY A 234 0.34 11.27 18.35
CA GLY A 234 -0.47 10.08 18.15
C GLY A 234 -0.07 8.92 19.07
N ARG A 235 -1.03 8.05 19.36
CA ARG A 235 -0.77 6.78 20.06
C ARG A 235 -0.41 5.70 19.06
N THR A 236 0.55 4.84 19.37
CA THR A 236 0.80 3.64 18.55
C THR A 236 -0.36 2.65 18.65
N PRO A 237 -0.45 1.67 17.74
CA PRO A 237 -1.45 0.61 17.86
C PRO A 237 -1.40 -0.09 19.24
N GLY A 238 -0.21 -0.43 19.73
CA GLY A 238 -0.04 -1.02 21.07
C GLY A 238 -0.61 -0.16 22.21
N GLU A 239 -0.42 1.16 22.13
CA GLU A 239 -0.97 2.09 23.12
C GLU A 239 -2.50 2.26 23.01
N LEU A 240 -3.05 2.18 21.79
CA LEU A 240 -4.49 2.22 21.58
C LEU A 240 -5.18 1.00 22.19
N VAL A 241 -4.67 -0.21 21.94
CA VAL A 241 -5.26 -1.43 22.53
C VAL A 241 -5.08 -1.46 24.03
N ARG A 242 -3.93 -1.00 24.55
CA ARG A 242 -3.71 -0.85 25.99
C ARG A 242 -4.75 0.08 26.60
N ALA A 243 -4.93 1.29 26.07
CA ALA A 243 -5.94 2.22 26.58
C ALA A 243 -7.37 1.66 26.54
N GLN A 244 -7.67 0.77 25.60
CA GLN A 244 -9.00 0.19 25.42
C GLN A 244 -9.26 -1.04 26.30
N LEU A 245 -8.24 -1.88 26.53
CA LEU A 245 -8.39 -3.17 27.22
C LEU A 245 -7.83 -3.18 28.65
N ASP A 246 -6.99 -2.20 29.01
CA ASP A 246 -6.44 -2.07 30.36
C ASP A 246 -7.56 -1.80 31.37
N GLY A 247 -7.54 -2.54 32.49
CA GLY A 247 -8.61 -2.53 33.50
C GLY A 247 -9.76 -3.53 33.30
N GLY A 248 -9.78 -4.30 32.20
CA GLY A 248 -10.74 -5.40 32.05
C GLY A 248 -10.40 -6.64 32.89
N GLN A 249 -11.36 -7.57 33.01
CA GLN A 249 -11.14 -8.82 33.74
C GLN A 249 -10.00 -9.62 33.08
N ARG A 250 -8.97 -9.95 33.86
CA ARG A 250 -7.86 -10.79 33.41
C ARG A 250 -8.41 -12.21 33.17
N PRO A 251 -8.23 -12.80 31.97
CA PRO A 251 -8.55 -14.20 31.75
C PRO A 251 -7.88 -15.10 32.80
N ALA A 252 -8.56 -16.16 33.23
CA ALA A 252 -8.03 -17.06 34.25
C ALA A 252 -6.75 -17.78 33.78
N ASP A 253 -6.58 -17.95 32.46
CA ASP A 253 -5.50 -18.72 31.85
C ASP A 253 -4.60 -17.89 30.91
N VAL A 254 -4.46 -16.60 31.21
CA VAL A 254 -3.69 -15.63 30.41
C VAL A 254 -2.30 -16.12 30.03
N GLU A 255 -1.61 -16.79 30.95
CA GLU A 255 -0.21 -17.19 30.77
C GLU A 255 -0.09 -18.36 29.79
N ASN A 256 -0.97 -19.37 29.89
CA ASN A 256 -0.94 -20.50 28.97
C ASN A 256 -1.35 -20.09 27.55
N VAL A 257 -2.30 -19.15 27.41
CA VAL A 257 -2.74 -18.65 26.08
C VAL A 257 -1.58 -18.02 25.32
N ILE A 258 -0.78 -17.16 25.95
CA ILE A 258 0.38 -16.54 25.28
C ILE A 258 1.53 -17.54 25.06
N VAL A 259 1.80 -18.42 26.02
CA VAL A 259 2.82 -19.47 25.88
C VAL A 259 2.51 -20.34 24.67
N GLN A 260 1.25 -20.80 24.55
CA GLN A 260 0.80 -21.62 23.44
C GLN A 260 0.92 -20.87 22.10
N ALA A 261 0.49 -19.60 22.04
CA ALA A 261 0.60 -18.80 20.81
C ALA A 261 2.06 -18.60 20.34
N ILE A 262 3.02 -18.51 21.27
CA ILE A 262 4.45 -18.43 20.96
C ILE A 262 4.98 -19.79 20.47
N GLN A 263 4.61 -20.89 21.14
CA GLN A 263 5.02 -22.24 20.76
C GLN A 263 4.48 -22.63 19.37
N ASP A 264 3.24 -22.23 19.06
CA ASP A 264 2.60 -22.41 17.76
C ASP A 264 3.14 -21.44 16.69
N ARG A 265 4.05 -20.54 17.06
CA ARG A 265 4.69 -19.53 16.19
C ARG A 265 3.71 -18.56 15.56
N GLU A 266 2.57 -18.33 16.21
CA GLU A 266 1.68 -17.23 15.84
C GLU A 266 2.26 -15.87 16.30
N ILE A 267 3.08 -15.89 17.36
CA ILE A 267 3.79 -14.74 17.92
C ILE A 267 5.27 -15.09 18.04
N GLY A 268 6.15 -14.16 17.69
CA GLY A 268 7.58 -14.38 17.85
C GLY A 268 8.15 -15.40 16.85
N PRO A 269 9.32 -16.00 17.12
CA PRO A 269 10.03 -16.06 18.41
C PRO A 269 10.94 -14.87 18.73
N TRP A 270 11.05 -13.88 17.84
CA TRP A 270 11.79 -12.62 18.06
C TRP A 270 13.17 -12.82 18.73
N PRO A 271 14.11 -13.49 18.05
CA PRO A 271 15.42 -13.75 18.65
C PRO A 271 16.13 -12.46 19.12
N PRO A 272 17.07 -12.56 20.07
CA PRO A 272 17.96 -11.47 20.42
C PRO A 272 18.75 -10.97 19.21
N ALA A 273 19.43 -9.83 19.36
CA ALA A 273 20.24 -9.26 18.30
C ALA A 273 21.24 -10.30 17.73
N PRO A 274 21.43 -10.37 16.40
CA PRO A 274 22.27 -11.40 15.79
C PRO A 274 23.69 -11.49 16.36
N SER A 275 24.31 -10.36 16.70
CA SER A 275 25.63 -10.32 17.34
C SER A 275 25.65 -11.02 18.70
N LYS A 276 24.58 -10.89 19.49
CA LYS A 276 24.45 -11.59 20.78
C LYS A 276 24.21 -13.07 20.63
N LEU A 277 23.44 -13.47 19.60
CA LEU A 277 23.30 -14.88 19.25
C LEU A 277 24.62 -15.50 18.79
N GLU A 278 25.42 -14.76 18.00
CA GLU A 278 26.74 -15.22 17.57
C GLU A 278 27.70 -15.41 18.75
N GLU A 279 27.72 -14.49 19.73
CA GLU A 279 28.46 -14.64 20.98
C GLU A 279 28.10 -15.94 21.71
N VAL A 280 26.79 -16.26 21.83
CA VAL A 280 26.31 -17.50 22.45
C VAL A 280 26.74 -18.73 21.65
N LEU A 281 26.61 -18.69 20.32
CA LEU A 281 26.97 -19.80 19.44
C LEU A 281 28.47 -20.12 19.49
N VAL A 282 29.33 -19.11 19.44
CA VAL A 282 30.79 -19.28 19.55
C VAL A 282 31.15 -19.91 20.89
N ALA A 283 30.54 -19.44 21.98
CA ALA A 283 30.80 -19.98 23.30
C ALA A 283 30.36 -21.45 23.41
N VAL A 284 29.18 -21.80 22.89
CA VAL A 284 28.69 -23.19 22.88
C VAL A 284 29.55 -24.08 21.99
N GLN A 285 29.98 -23.63 20.81
CA GLN A 285 30.85 -24.42 19.91
C GLN A 285 32.21 -24.76 20.55
N ALA A 286 32.79 -23.82 21.29
CA ALA A 286 34.01 -24.08 22.05
C ALA A 286 33.79 -25.20 23.09
N GLU A 287 32.67 -25.16 23.80
CA GLU A 287 32.34 -26.19 24.81
C GLU A 287 31.96 -27.54 24.22
N VAL A 288 31.30 -27.58 23.06
CA VAL A 288 31.00 -28.82 22.34
C VAL A 288 32.28 -29.59 22.02
N SER A 289 33.35 -28.87 21.66
CA SER A 289 34.67 -29.47 21.40
C SER A 289 35.30 -30.08 22.66
N GLU A 290 35.01 -29.52 23.84
CA GLU A 290 35.50 -30.02 25.13
C GLU A 290 34.60 -31.10 25.75
N LYS A 291 33.29 -31.06 25.46
CA LYS A 291 32.24 -31.90 26.05
C LYS A 291 31.36 -32.56 24.96
N PRO A 292 31.92 -33.43 24.10
CA PRO A 292 31.16 -34.04 23.00
C PRO A 292 30.05 -35.01 23.46
N ALA A 293 29.99 -35.34 24.75
CA ALA A 293 29.05 -36.31 25.30
C ALA A 293 27.67 -35.75 25.68
N LEU A 294 27.44 -34.44 25.58
CA LEU A 294 26.13 -33.85 25.88
C LEU A 294 25.13 -34.14 24.76
N GLY A 295 23.94 -34.60 25.12
CA GLY A 295 22.83 -34.82 24.20
C GLY A 295 22.06 -33.54 23.89
N ALA A 296 21.11 -33.65 22.97
CA ALA A 296 20.28 -32.53 22.50
C ALA A 296 19.50 -31.84 23.62
N ALA A 297 18.99 -32.62 24.58
CA ALA A 297 18.24 -32.10 25.71
C ALA A 297 19.12 -31.26 26.64
N GLU A 298 20.35 -31.71 26.92
CA GLU A 298 21.29 -30.92 27.72
C GLU A 298 21.71 -29.63 26.99
N TRP A 299 21.97 -29.70 25.68
CA TRP A 299 22.30 -28.50 24.89
C TRP A 299 21.14 -27.51 24.82
N LYS A 300 19.90 -27.97 24.73
CA LYS A 300 18.73 -27.08 24.78
C LYS A 300 18.70 -26.29 26.10
N ILE A 301 18.87 -26.98 27.23
CA ILE A 301 18.93 -26.34 28.56
C ILE A 301 20.08 -25.32 28.62
N GLU A 302 21.25 -25.67 28.07
CA GLU A 302 22.40 -24.77 28.02
C GLU A 302 22.13 -23.51 27.19
N PHE A 303 21.50 -23.66 26.02
CA PHE A 303 21.07 -22.51 25.23
C PHE A 303 20.03 -21.66 25.98
N GLU A 304 19.03 -22.28 26.60
CA GLU A 304 18.01 -21.55 27.37
C GLU A 304 18.65 -20.71 28.49
N ASN A 305 19.60 -21.28 29.23
CA ASN A 305 20.33 -20.58 30.30
C ASN A 305 21.12 -19.37 29.79
N ARG A 306 21.74 -19.47 28.59
CA ARG A 306 22.52 -18.38 27.99
C ARG A 306 21.67 -17.32 27.31
N LEU A 307 20.52 -17.72 26.77
CA LEU A 307 19.60 -16.82 26.10
C LEU A 307 18.77 -16.01 27.09
N MET A 308 18.37 -16.59 28.22
CA MET A 308 17.48 -15.94 29.20
C MET A 308 17.95 -14.53 29.62
N PRO A 309 19.23 -14.29 29.98
CA PRO A 309 19.70 -12.95 30.34
C PRO A 309 19.61 -11.92 29.20
N LEU A 310 19.56 -12.36 27.94
CA LEU A 310 19.46 -11.46 26.77
C LEU A 310 18.04 -10.89 26.57
N TYR A 311 17.04 -11.39 27.30
CA TYR A 311 15.66 -10.89 27.30
C TYR A 311 15.35 -9.96 28.50
N ALA A 312 16.34 -9.67 29.34
CA ALA A 312 16.21 -8.82 30.51
C ALA A 312 16.60 -7.35 30.23
N GLY A 313 16.38 -6.48 31.21
CA GLY A 313 16.77 -5.05 31.13
C GLY A 313 16.09 -4.31 29.98
N GLU A 314 16.84 -3.49 29.23
CA GLU A 314 16.30 -2.73 28.08
C GLU A 314 15.66 -3.62 27.00
N ALA A 315 16.14 -4.86 26.85
CA ALA A 315 15.53 -5.79 25.91
C ALA A 315 14.09 -6.14 26.34
N ALA A 316 13.83 -6.29 27.65
CA ALA A 316 12.51 -6.61 28.18
C ALA A 316 11.45 -5.58 27.76
N ASP A 317 11.81 -4.30 27.74
CA ASP A 317 10.93 -3.23 27.27
C ASP A 317 10.63 -3.35 25.78
N ALA A 318 11.64 -3.62 24.94
CA ALA A 318 11.44 -3.84 23.51
C ALA A 318 10.55 -5.06 23.22
N TYR A 319 10.69 -6.14 24.00
CA TYR A 319 9.81 -7.31 23.90
C TYR A 319 8.39 -7.01 24.39
N ALA A 320 8.25 -6.21 25.45
CA ALA A 320 6.94 -5.79 25.95
C ALA A 320 6.20 -4.91 24.93
N GLU A 321 6.91 -4.02 24.24
CA GLU A 321 6.35 -3.25 23.13
C GLU A 321 5.89 -4.15 21.98
N ARG A 322 6.69 -5.15 21.59
CA ARG A 322 6.27 -6.12 20.57
C ARG A 322 5.00 -6.87 20.96
N LEU A 323 4.86 -7.26 22.22
CA LEU A 323 3.64 -7.88 22.73
C LEU A 323 2.44 -6.91 22.73
N ASP A 324 2.64 -5.64 23.09
CA ASP A 324 1.59 -4.62 23.00
C ASP A 324 1.09 -4.43 21.56
N GLU A 325 2.01 -4.41 20.60
CA GLU A 325 1.69 -4.25 19.18
C GLU A 325 1.02 -5.51 18.61
N SER A 326 1.44 -6.71 19.01
CA SER A 326 0.73 -7.96 18.69
C SER A 326 -0.68 -8.00 19.30
N ALA A 327 -0.85 -7.46 20.51
CA ALA A 327 -2.17 -7.39 21.15
C ALA A 327 -3.16 -6.59 20.30
N TYR A 328 -2.70 -5.52 19.65
CA TYR A 328 -3.54 -4.70 18.78
C TYR A 328 -4.07 -5.53 17.61
N VAL A 329 -3.19 -6.30 16.97
CA VAL A 329 -3.54 -7.15 15.82
C VAL A 329 -4.58 -8.19 16.22
N TYR A 330 -4.38 -8.90 17.32
CA TYR A 330 -5.37 -9.88 17.81
C TYR A 330 -6.71 -9.23 18.16
N TRP A 331 -6.68 -8.08 18.83
CA TRP A 331 -7.90 -7.36 19.20
C TRP A 331 -8.71 -6.94 17.97
N ARG A 332 -8.05 -6.35 16.96
CA ARG A 332 -8.71 -6.00 15.69
C ARG A 332 -9.19 -7.21 14.90
N GLY A 333 -8.53 -8.36 15.07
CA GLY A 333 -8.96 -9.65 14.55
C GLY A 333 -10.09 -10.34 15.34
N GLY A 334 -10.61 -9.73 16.41
CA GLY A 334 -11.66 -10.30 17.26
C GLY A 334 -11.19 -11.36 18.25
N GLN A 335 -9.87 -11.55 18.41
CA GLN A 335 -9.26 -12.51 19.33
C GLN A 335 -8.88 -11.81 20.65
N GLU A 336 -9.89 -11.27 21.35
CA GLU A 336 -9.68 -10.42 22.53
C GLU A 336 -8.92 -11.14 23.67
N GLU A 337 -9.16 -12.44 23.87
CA GLU A 337 -8.46 -13.22 24.89
C GLU A 337 -6.95 -13.28 24.65
N LYS A 338 -6.52 -13.52 23.40
CA LYS A 338 -5.10 -13.46 23.02
C LYS A 338 -4.53 -12.06 23.16
N ALA A 339 -5.30 -11.03 22.79
CA ALA A 339 -4.88 -9.64 22.97
C ALA A 339 -4.63 -9.29 24.45
N ARG A 340 -5.55 -9.67 25.35
CA ARG A 340 -5.38 -9.48 26.80
C ARG A 340 -4.19 -10.27 27.34
N SER A 341 -3.97 -11.47 26.81
CA SER A 341 -2.82 -12.31 27.19
C SER A 341 -1.49 -11.68 26.79
N CYS A 342 -1.42 -11.08 25.59
CA CYS A 342 -0.28 -10.29 25.14
C CYS A 342 0.00 -9.08 26.05
N LEU A 343 -1.02 -8.28 26.39
CA LEU A 343 -0.86 -7.13 27.28
C LEU A 343 -0.40 -7.55 28.68
N ALA A 344 -0.89 -8.68 29.20
CA ALA A 344 -0.46 -9.20 30.47
C ALA A 344 0.99 -9.70 30.44
N GLY A 345 1.40 -10.39 29.37
CA GLY A 345 2.80 -10.76 29.13
C GLY A 345 3.71 -9.54 29.05
N ALA A 346 3.29 -8.49 28.35
CA ALA A 346 4.01 -7.21 28.27
C ALA A 346 4.15 -6.54 29.64
N ASN A 347 3.09 -6.54 30.46
CA ASN A 347 3.11 -6.01 31.81
C ASN A 347 4.03 -6.79 32.75
N ALA A 348 4.04 -8.12 32.63
CA ALA A 348 4.93 -8.97 33.41
C ALA A 348 6.39 -8.71 33.02
N LEU A 349 6.71 -8.58 31.73
CA LEU A 349 8.04 -8.27 31.21
C LEU A 349 8.61 -6.99 31.85
N ARG A 350 7.80 -5.93 31.88
CA ARG A 350 8.18 -4.63 32.47
C ARG A 350 8.33 -4.66 33.99
N ARG A 351 7.74 -5.64 34.70
CA ARG A 351 7.76 -5.74 36.17
C ARG A 351 8.89 -6.61 36.70
N THR A 352 9.15 -7.74 36.04
CA THR A 352 10.08 -8.77 36.53
C THR A 352 11.45 -8.70 35.88
N GLU A 353 11.71 -7.69 35.06
CA GLU A 353 12.90 -7.59 34.21
C GLU A 353 13.14 -8.87 33.39
N GLY A 354 12.07 -9.61 33.06
CA GLY A 354 12.07 -10.78 32.19
C GLY A 354 12.40 -12.15 32.82
N GLN A 355 13.01 -12.22 34.00
CA GLN A 355 13.64 -13.48 34.49
C GLN A 355 12.66 -14.60 34.91
N GLU A 356 11.38 -14.29 35.14
CA GLU A 356 10.35 -15.27 35.54
C GLU A 356 9.08 -15.18 34.67
N ASN A 357 9.17 -14.55 33.50
CA ASN A 357 8.01 -14.38 32.65
C ASN A 357 7.77 -15.62 31.76
N PRO A 358 6.60 -16.28 31.85
CA PRO A 358 6.30 -17.45 31.02
C PRO A 358 6.39 -17.18 29.51
N ALA A 359 6.05 -15.97 29.06
CA ALA A 359 6.20 -15.59 27.66
C ALA A 359 7.68 -15.53 27.23
N VAL A 360 8.57 -15.04 28.10
CA VAL A 360 10.02 -15.04 27.81
C VAL A 360 10.56 -16.44 27.77
N GLN A 361 10.18 -17.30 28.73
CA GLN A 361 10.57 -18.71 28.73
C GLN A 361 10.13 -19.41 27.44
N ALA A 362 8.92 -19.13 26.96
CA ALA A 362 8.44 -19.65 25.69
C ALA A 362 9.26 -19.13 24.48
N LEU A 363 9.55 -17.82 24.41
CA LEU A 363 10.38 -17.25 23.34
C LEU A 363 11.79 -17.86 23.35
N VAL A 364 12.42 -17.93 24.52
CA VAL A 364 13.74 -18.53 24.74
C VAL A 364 13.73 -20.00 24.32
N GLY A 365 12.71 -20.77 24.73
CA GLY A 365 12.59 -22.19 24.39
C GLY A 365 12.49 -22.45 22.88
N VAL A 366 11.73 -21.62 22.15
CA VAL A 366 11.62 -21.74 20.68
C VAL A 366 12.95 -21.41 19.99
N VAL A 367 13.67 -20.37 20.46
CA VAL A 367 14.99 -20.02 19.92
C VAL A 367 16.02 -21.10 20.25
N ALA A 368 16.09 -21.55 21.50
CA ALA A 368 17.01 -22.59 21.96
C ALA A 368 16.83 -23.90 21.20
N GLU A 369 15.57 -24.30 20.94
CA GLU A 369 15.26 -25.46 20.13
C GLU A 369 15.80 -25.33 18.70
N ALA A 370 15.60 -24.17 18.06
CA ALA A 370 16.13 -23.93 16.72
C ALA A 370 17.67 -23.96 16.67
N LEU A 371 18.34 -23.41 17.69
CA LEU A 371 19.81 -23.45 17.80
C LEU A 371 20.33 -24.86 18.06
N THR A 372 19.63 -25.64 18.88
CA THR A 372 19.98 -27.04 19.17
C THR A 372 19.89 -27.88 17.89
N GLN A 373 18.81 -27.73 17.12
CA GLN A 373 18.64 -28.43 15.84
C GLN A 373 19.72 -28.04 14.81
N ASP A 374 20.15 -26.77 14.79
CA ASP A 374 21.25 -26.34 13.93
C ASP A 374 22.59 -26.96 14.36
N LEU A 375 22.86 -27.03 15.66
CA LEU A 375 24.05 -27.65 16.22
C LEU A 375 24.11 -29.15 15.90
N GLU A 376 23.01 -29.88 16.10
CA GLU A 376 22.93 -31.31 15.77
C GLU A 376 23.21 -31.57 14.28
N LYS A 377 22.67 -30.73 13.39
CA LYS A 377 22.93 -30.85 11.94
C LYS A 377 24.40 -30.65 11.61
N ARG A 378 25.08 -29.71 12.26
CA ARG A 378 26.52 -29.46 12.04
C ARG A 378 27.37 -30.64 12.54
N LEU A 379 27.08 -31.16 13.74
CA LEU A 379 27.80 -32.31 14.30
C LEU A 379 27.54 -33.60 13.51
N GLY A 380 26.31 -33.79 13.01
CA GLY A 380 25.95 -34.93 12.18
C GLY A 380 26.59 -34.89 10.79
N ALA A 381 26.71 -33.71 10.18
CA ALA A 381 27.37 -33.54 8.88
C ALA A 381 28.89 -33.79 8.93
N GLU A 382 29.50 -33.65 10.11
CA GLU A 382 30.92 -33.92 10.34
C GLU A 382 31.23 -35.38 10.67
N SER A 383 30.22 -36.25 10.82
CA SER A 383 30.44 -37.70 10.90
C SER A 383 30.78 -38.20 9.50
N PRO A 384 32.06 -38.49 9.19
CA PRO A 384 32.41 -38.98 7.87
C PRO A 384 31.76 -40.36 7.74
N GLU A 385 30.79 -40.49 6.84
CA GLU A 385 30.39 -41.80 6.33
C GLU A 385 31.69 -42.51 5.96
N GLY A 386 31.96 -43.59 6.70
CA GLY A 386 33.26 -44.23 6.72
C GLY A 386 33.80 -44.39 5.31
N GLY A 387 35.06 -44.00 5.13
CA GLY A 387 35.85 -44.46 4.00
C GLY A 387 35.71 -45.96 3.95
N GLY A 388 34.85 -46.43 3.05
CA GLY A 388 34.82 -47.81 2.62
C GLY A 388 36.19 -48.06 2.02
N GLU A 389 36.97 -48.87 2.72
CA GLU A 389 38.15 -49.53 2.18
C GLU A 389 37.69 -50.29 0.92
N ASP A 390 38.19 -49.87 -0.24
CA ASP A 390 38.35 -50.71 -1.43
C ASP A 390 39.77 -51.29 -1.46
#